data_AF-A0A5Y3BEM0-F1
#
_entry.id   AF-A0A5Y3BEM0-F1
#
_cell.length_a   1.000
_cell.length_b   1.000
_cell.length_c   1.000
_cell.angle_alpha   90.00
_cell.angle_beta   90.00
_cell.angle_gamma   90.00
#
_symmetry.space_group_name_H-M   'P 1'
#
loop_
_entity.id
_entity.type
_entity.pdbx_description
1 polymer ?
#
loop_
_entity_poly.entity_id
_entity_poly.type
_entity_poly.pdbx_seq_one_letter_code
_entity_poly.pdbx_strand_id
1 'polypeptide(L)'
;MLAVLFLMAQLSGCSNTRTVYVRVPVVPLPVNLTAETPYPVIPDPMSWGQSLDLNVSLLSALGQCNRDKADIREAEKKRASQ
;
A
#
# COMPACT_ATOMS: atom_id res chain seq x y z
N MET A 1 36.44 -49.26 -4.49
CA MET A 1 36.86 -48.00 -3.84
C MET A 1 36.65 -46.80 -4.77
N LEU A 2 37.17 -46.82 -6.00
CA LEU A 2 37.09 -45.71 -6.96
C LEU A 2 35.64 -45.28 -7.33
N ALA A 3 34.73 -46.24 -7.50
CA ALA A 3 33.33 -45.97 -7.82
C ALA A 3 32.59 -45.21 -6.70
N VAL A 4 32.92 -45.50 -5.43
CA VAL A 4 32.33 -44.83 -4.26
C VAL A 4 32.83 -43.39 -4.18
N LEU A 5 34.12 -43.15 -4.44
CA LEU A 5 34.70 -41.80 -4.51
C LEU A 5 34.03 -40.94 -5.60
N PHE A 6 33.76 -41.53 -6.76
CA PHE A 6 33.10 -40.83 -7.87
C PHE A 6 31.64 -40.47 -7.54
N LEU A 7 30.91 -41.36 -6.87
CA LEU A 7 29.53 -41.11 -6.45
C LEU A 7 29.44 -39.99 -5.39
N MET A 8 30.39 -39.95 -4.45
CA MET A 8 30.45 -38.91 -3.42
C MET A 8 30.80 -37.54 -4.00
N ALA A 9 31.65 -37.48 -5.04
CA ALA A 9 31.98 -36.24 -5.75
C ALA A 9 30.80 -35.68 -6.56
N GLN A 10 29.87 -36.54 -7.02
CA GLN A 10 28.66 -36.09 -7.72
C GLN A 10 27.58 -35.55 -6.76
N LEU A 11 27.51 -36.06 -5.53
CA LEU A 11 26.51 -35.63 -4.54
C LEU A 11 26.82 -34.28 -3.88
N SER A 12 28.06 -33.80 -3.92
CA SER A 12 28.44 -32.47 -3.41
C SER A 12 28.11 -31.32 -4.38
N GLY A 13 27.81 -31.62 -5.64
CA GLY A 13 27.52 -30.63 -6.68
C GLY A 13 26.07 -30.09 -6.68
N CYS A 14 25.12 -30.79 -6.07
CA CYS A 14 23.68 -30.42 -6.10
C CYS A 14 23.26 -29.36 -5.08
N SER A 15 24.19 -28.82 -4.26
CA SER A 15 23.85 -27.95 -3.13
C SER A 15 24.40 -26.53 -3.27
N ASN A 16 24.41 -25.94 -4.47
CA ASN A 16 24.85 -24.56 -4.65
C ASN A 16 23.75 -23.66 -5.22
N THR A 17 22.57 -23.67 -4.60
CA THR A 17 21.59 -22.59 -4.81
C THR A 17 22.02 -21.39 -3.98
N ARG A 18 22.66 -20.41 -4.63
CA ARG A 18 22.95 -19.10 -4.01
C ARG A 18 21.62 -18.42 -3.65
N THR A 19 21.36 -18.22 -2.36
CA THR A 19 20.22 -17.41 -1.91
C THR A 19 20.48 -15.95 -2.25
N VAL A 20 19.77 -15.45 -3.26
CA VAL A 20 19.79 -14.02 -3.60
C VAL A 20 18.68 -13.35 -2.80
N TYR A 21 19.06 -12.59 -1.78
CA TYR A 21 18.12 -11.72 -1.07
C TYR A 21 17.73 -10.57 -2.01
N VAL A 22 16.51 -10.62 -2.51
CA VAL A 22 15.89 -9.52 -3.24
C VAL A 22 15.03 -8.71 -2.26
N ARG A 23 14.97 -7.39 -2.46
CA ARG A 23 14.03 -6.56 -1.72
C ARG A 23 12.61 -6.97 -2.13
N VAL A 24 11.75 -7.22 -1.15
CA VAL A 24 10.33 -7.48 -1.40
C VAL A 24 9.74 -6.27 -2.14
N PRO A 25 9.10 -6.46 -3.31
CA PRO A 25 8.48 -5.37 -4.03
C PRO A 25 7.35 -4.76 -3.18
N VAL A 26 7.33 -3.43 -3.10
CA VAL A 26 6.30 -2.71 -2.35
C VAL A 26 4.97 -2.86 -3.07
N VAL A 27 3.98 -3.48 -2.42
CA VAL A 27 2.62 -3.56 -2.96
C VAL A 27 2.04 -2.14 -2.96
N PRO A 28 1.63 -1.58 -4.12
CA PRO A 28 1.13 -0.22 -4.21
C PRO A 28 -0.16 -0.06 -3.39
N LEU A 29 -0.39 1.16 -2.91
CA LEU A 29 -1.67 1.48 -2.26
C LEU A 29 -2.80 1.43 -3.29
N PRO A 30 -4.02 1.04 -2.88
CA PRO A 30 -5.22 1.27 -3.67
C PRO A 30 -5.30 2.72 -4.15
N VAL A 31 -5.55 2.92 -5.45
CA VAL A 31 -5.55 4.24 -6.10
C VAL A 31 -6.54 5.22 -5.45
N ASN A 32 -7.65 4.70 -4.91
CA ASN A 32 -8.66 5.49 -4.23
C ASN A 32 -8.14 6.17 -2.96
N LEU A 33 -7.17 5.58 -2.24
CA LEU A 33 -6.61 6.15 -1.01
C LEU A 33 -5.74 7.38 -1.29
N THR A 34 -5.14 7.45 -2.48
CA THR A 34 -4.26 8.54 -2.90
C THR A 34 -4.92 9.48 -3.90
N ALA A 35 -6.18 9.26 -4.25
CA ALA A 35 -6.92 10.13 -5.13
C ALA A 35 -7.20 11.47 -4.45
N GLU A 36 -7.17 12.55 -5.22
CA GLU A 36 -7.54 13.88 -4.72
C GLU A 36 -8.99 13.89 -4.24
N THR A 37 -9.22 14.53 -3.10
CA THR A 37 -10.59 14.70 -2.59
C THR A 37 -11.30 15.74 -3.45
N PRO A 38 -12.49 15.44 -3.98
CA PRO A 38 -13.20 16.38 -4.85
C PRO A 38 -13.56 17.67 -4.09
N TYR A 39 -13.29 18.80 -4.72
CA TYR A 39 -13.67 20.11 -4.19
C TYR A 39 -15.18 20.30 -4.38
N PRO A 40 -15.94 20.62 -3.31
CA PRO A 40 -17.36 20.94 -3.47
C PRO A 40 -17.51 22.27 -4.21
N VAL A 41 -18.60 22.41 -4.98
CA VAL A 41 -18.97 23.67 -5.62
C VAL A 41 -19.36 24.67 -4.54
N ILE A 42 -18.79 25.87 -4.61
CA ILE A 42 -19.15 26.99 -3.72
C ILE A 42 -20.16 27.88 -4.48
N PRO A 43 -21.43 27.95 -4.05
CA PRO A 43 -22.43 28.79 -4.72
C PRO A 43 -22.13 30.28 -4.58
N ASP A 44 -22.43 31.05 -5.62
CA ASP A 44 -22.39 32.53 -5.62
C ASP A 44 -23.54 33.09 -6.48
N PRO A 45 -24.52 33.82 -5.92
CA PRO A 45 -24.66 34.15 -4.50
C PRO A 45 -25.07 32.95 -3.66
N MET A 46 -24.60 32.90 -2.41
CA MET A 46 -24.90 31.82 -1.48
C MET A 46 -26.07 32.15 -0.57
N SER A 47 -27.10 31.30 -0.56
CA SER A 47 -28.16 31.35 0.46
C SER A 47 -27.71 30.67 1.77
N TRP A 48 -28.41 30.96 2.86
CA TRP A 48 -28.14 30.32 4.16
C TRP A 48 -28.30 28.79 4.10
N GLY A 49 -29.34 28.28 3.43
CA GLY A 49 -29.55 26.84 3.27
C GLY A 49 -28.40 26.17 2.50
N GLN A 50 -27.93 26.79 1.42
CA GLN A 50 -26.79 26.29 0.66
C GLN A 50 -25.48 26.28 1.48
N SER A 51 -25.31 27.20 2.43
CA SER A 51 -24.17 27.18 3.36
C SER A 51 -24.21 25.95 4.28
N LEU A 52 -25.40 25.54 4.73
CA LEU A 52 -25.55 24.31 5.52
C LEU A 52 -25.22 23.07 4.69
N ASP A 53 -25.74 22.98 3.47
CA ASP A 53 -25.46 21.86 2.56
C ASP A 53 -23.97 21.76 2.21
N LEU A 54 -23.32 22.91 2.02
CA LEU A 54 -21.87 22.99 1.82
C LEU A 54 -21.11 22.48 3.05
N ASN A 55 -21.51 22.87 4.27
CA ASN A 55 -20.88 22.39 5.51
C ASN A 55 -21.04 20.87 5.69
N VAL A 56 -22.20 20.31 5.38
CA VAL A 56 -22.42 18.85 5.41
C VAL A 56 -21.50 18.14 4.43
N SER A 57 -21.38 18.67 3.21
CA SER A 57 -20.50 18.13 2.18
C SER A 57 -19.03 18.16 2.61
N LEU A 58 -18.59 19.29 3.18
CA LEU A 58 -17.23 19.48 3.69
C LEU A 58 -16.89 18.55 4.85
N LEU A 59 -17.80 18.43 5.83
CA LEU A 59 -17.59 17.52 6.97
C LEU A 59 -17.56 16.06 6.54
N SER A 60 -18.38 15.68 5.56
CA SER A 60 -18.37 14.33 4.98
C SER A 60 -17.06 14.03 4.25
N ALA A 61 -16.59 14.97 3.42
CA ALA A 61 -15.31 14.87 2.72
C ALA A 61 -14.14 14.76 3.72
N LEU A 62 -14.12 15.61 4.75
CA LEU A 62 -13.10 15.56 5.81
C LEU A 62 -13.10 14.23 6.56
N GLY A 63 -14.29 13.70 6.88
CA GLY A 63 -14.46 12.39 7.49
C GLY A 63 -13.88 11.28 6.61
N GLN A 64 -14.14 11.33 5.30
CA GLN A 64 -13.56 10.39 4.34
C GLN A 64 -12.04 10.51 4.26
N CYS A 65 -11.49 11.71 4.11
CA CYS A 65 -10.04 11.93 4.08
C CYS A 65 -9.34 11.38 5.33
N ASN A 66 -9.96 11.52 6.51
CA ASN A 66 -9.39 11.01 7.74
C ASN A 66 -9.38 9.48 7.79
N ARG A 67 -10.40 8.81 7.22
CA ARG A 67 -10.41 7.36 7.04
C ARG A 67 -9.34 6.91 6.06
N ASP A 68 -9.24 7.56 4.89
CA ASP A 68 -8.22 7.21 3.89
C ASP A 68 -6.80 7.35 4.48
N LYS A 69 -6.53 8.41 5.25
CA LYS A 69 -5.26 8.59 5.98
C LYS A 69 -5.02 7.49 7.02
N ALA A 70 -6.06 6.97 7.67
CA ALA A 70 -5.92 5.87 8.62
C ALA A 70 -5.54 4.57 7.91
N ASP A 71 -6.19 4.27 6.79
CA ASP A 71 -5.93 3.08 5.96
C ASP A 71 -4.52 3.10 5.37
N ILE A 72 -4.05 4.26 4.90
CA ILE A 72 -2.67 4.45 4.46
C ILE A 72 -1.69 4.16 5.59
N ARG A 73 -1.91 4.72 6.79
CA ARG A 73 -1.04 4.47 7.95
C ARG A 73 -1.00 2.99 8.33
N GLU A 74 -2.13 2.28 8.24
CA GLU A 74 -2.17 0.85 8.50
C GLU A 74 -1.38 0.06 7.44
N ALA A 75 -1.52 0.40 6.16
CA ALA A 75 -0.75 -0.21 5.08
C ALA A 75 0.76 0.00 5.26
N GLU A 76 1.19 1.21 5.63
CA GLU A 76 2.61 1.49 5.92
C GLU A 76 3.10 0.73 7.16
N LYS A 77 2.29 0.61 8.21
CA LYS A 77 2.65 -0.21 9.39
C LYS A 77 2.87 -1.67 9.01
N LYS A 78 2.02 -2.24 8.16
CA LYS A 78 2.16 -3.62 7.66
C LYS A 78 3.47 -3.78 6.88
N ARG A 79 3.82 -2.83 6.02
CA ARG A 79 5.10 -2.84 5.29
C ARG A 79 6.31 -2.74 6.21
N ALA A 80 6.24 -1.94 7.27
CA ALA A 80 7.34 -1.81 8.23
C ALA A 80 7.58 -3.09 9.07
N SER A 81 6.59 -4.00 9.13
CA SER A 81 6.69 -5.28 9.83
C SER A 81 7.13 -6.46 8.95
N GLN A 82 7.32 -6.24 7.63
CA GLN A 82 7.83 -7.24 6.67
C GLN A 82 9.35 -7.18 6.56
#